data_AF-A0A3M9ZX18-F1
#
_entry.id   AF-A0A3M9ZX18-F1
#
_cell.length_a   1.000
_cell.length_b   1.000
_cell.length_c   1.000
_cell.angle_alpha   90.00
_cell.angle_beta   90.00
_cell.angle_gamma   90.00
#
_symmetry.space_group_name_H-M   'P 1'
#
loop_
_entity.id
_entity.type
_entity.pdbx_description
1 polymer ?
#
loop_
_entity_poly.entity_id
_entity_poly.type
_entity_poly.pdbx_seq_one_letter_code
_entity_poly.pdbx_strand_id
1 'polypeptide(L)' 'MLIPVRCFTCGSLIADKYGTYQEKIKTGENPSAVLDSLEIKRYCCRRMLLTTVETIRQVIPFYEAIQKRKQEVQSELE' A
#
# COMPACT_ATOMS: atom_id res chain seq x y z
N MET A 1 -2.24 5.15 4.23
CA MET A 1 -2.27 5.56 2.81
C MET A 1 -1.68 4.43 1.97
N LEU A 2 -2.09 4.34 0.71
CA LEU A 2 -1.63 3.31 -0.23
C LEU A 2 -0.26 3.65 -0.80
N ILE A 3 0.40 2.66 -1.40
CA ILE A 3 1.67 2.85 -2.13
C ILE A 3 1.50 3.86 -3.27
N PRO A 4 2.49 4.72 -3.56
CA PRO A 4 2.48 5.52 -4.79
C PRO A 4 2.34 4.65 -6.05
N VAL A 5 1.47 5.11 -6.97
CA VAL A 5 1.24 4.44 -8.27
C VAL A 5 2.52 4.36 -9.10
N ARG A 6 3.29 5.46 -9.11
CA ARG A 6 4.55 5.60 -9.84
C ARG A 6 5.67 6.06 -8.92
N CYS A 7 6.91 5.77 -9.29
CA CYS A 7 8.07 6.29 -8.57
C CYS A 7 8.17 7.82 -8.64
N PHE A 8 8.45 8.47 -7.51
CA PHE A 8 8.64 9.92 -7.47
C PHE A 8 9.83 10.43 -8.29
N THR A 9 10.85 9.60 -8.53
CA THR A 9 12.05 10.02 -9.28
C THR A 9 12.01 9.54 -10.73
N CYS A 10 11.82 8.24 -10.95
CA CYS A 10 11.93 7.63 -12.28
C CYS A 10 10.60 7.64 -13.06
N GLY A 11 9.47 7.90 -12.40
CA GLY A 11 8.13 7.83 -13.01
C GLY A 11 7.70 6.42 -13.44
N SER A 12 8.49 5.37 -13.19
CA SER A 12 8.11 4.00 -13.54
C SER A 12 6.91 3.53 -12.72
N LEU A 13 6.13 2.61 -13.28
CA LEU A 13 5.05 1.93 -12.56
C LEU A 13 5.62 1.07 -11.42
N ILE A 14 5.03 1.17 -10.23
CA ILE A 14 5.45 0.42 -9.03
C ILE A 14 4.29 -0.29 -8.34
N ALA A 15 3.09 0.31 -8.36
CA ALA A 15 1.96 -0.24 -7.61
C ALA A 15 1.51 -1.63 -8.09
N ASP A 16 1.73 -1.97 -9.37
CA ASP A 16 1.46 -3.29 -9.93
C ASP A 16 2.27 -4.41 -9.27
N LYS A 17 3.52 -4.11 -8.88
CA LYS A 17 4.47 -5.07 -8.29
C LYS A 17 4.38 -5.15 -6.76
N TYR A 18 3.61 -4.27 -6.12
CA TYR A 18 3.60 -4.19 -4.66
C TYR A 18 2.96 -5.42 -3.99
N GLY A 19 1.87 -5.94 -4.57
CA GLY A 19 1.19 -7.13 -4.02
C GLY A 19 2.11 -8.35 -3.97
N THR A 20 2.76 -8.65 -5.09
CA THR A 20 3.71 -9.77 -5.20
C THR A 20 4.95 -9.57 -4.33
N TYR A 21 5.43 -8.33 -4.19
CA TYR A 21 6.48 -7.99 -3.24
C TYR A 21 6.07 -8.30 -1.80
N GLN A 22 4.88 -7.86 -1.36
CA GLN A 22 4.39 -8.13 0.00
C GLN A 22 4.21 -9.63 0.29
N GLU A 23 3.71 -10.41 -0.68
CA GLU A 23 3.53 -11.85 -0.52
C GLU A 23 4.88 -12.57 -0.33
N LYS A 24 5.87 -12.28 -1.18
CA LYS A 24 7.21 -12.88 -1.08
C LYS A 24 7.94 -12.52 0.21
N ILE A 25 7.80 -11.27 0.67
CA ILE A 25 8.35 -10.83 1.96
C ILE A 25 7.69 -11.58 3.13
N LYS A 26 6.37 -11.82 3.07
CA LYS A 26 5.66 -12.61 4.11
C LYS A 26 6.09 -14.07 4.14
N THR A 27 6.45 -14.64 2.99
CA THR A 27 7.02 -15.99 2.89
C THR A 27 8.45 -16.08 3.46
N GLY A 28 9.09 -14.95 3.78
CA GLY A 28 10.43 -14.90 4.38
C GLY A 28 11.56 -14.81 3.36
N GLU A 29 11.28 -14.50 2.09
CA GLU A 29 12.31 -14.27 1.09
C GLU A 29 13.10 -12.98 1.38
N ASN A 30 14.39 -12.98 1.00
CA ASN A 30 15.24 -11.81 1.19
C ASN A 30 14.79 -10.63 0.29
N PRO A 31 14.60 -9.41 0.83
CA PRO A 31 14.13 -8.27 0.05
C PRO A 31 14.94 -7.96 -1.20
N SER A 32 16.26 -8.18 -1.18
CA SER A 32 17.10 -7.93 -2.36
C SER A 32 16.75 -8.88 -3.49
N ALA A 33 16.70 -10.18 -3.20
CA ALA A 33 16.38 -11.22 -4.19
C ALA A 33 14.97 -11.03 -4.78
N VAL A 34 14.01 -10.62 -3.95
CA VAL A 34 12.64 -10.30 -4.40
C VAL A 34 12.66 -9.12 -5.39
N LEU A 35 13.36 -8.03 -5.07
CA LEU A 35 13.45 -6.86 -5.94
C LEU A 35 14.16 -7.18 -7.27
N ASP A 36 15.15 -8.07 -7.24
CA ASP A 36 15.84 -8.57 -8.42
C ASP A 36 14.90 -9.43 -9.28
N SER A 37 14.09 -10.31 -8.65
CA SER A 37 13.08 -11.13 -9.35
C SER A 37 11.96 -10.30 -10.01
N LEU A 38 11.69 -9.11 -9.48
CA LEU A 38 10.69 -8.16 -10.01
C LEU A 38 11.28 -7.21 -11.07
N GLU A 39 12.54 -7.43 -11.46
CA GLU A 39 13.30 -6.67 -12.46
C GLU A 39 13.45 -5.17 -12.15
N ILE A 40 13.43 -4.80 -10.86
CA ILE A 40 13.53 -3.40 -10.45
C ILE A 40 15.00 -3.03 -10.34
N LYS A 41 15.61 -2.56 -11.43
CA LYS A 41 17.07 -2.29 -11.47
C LYS A 41 17.48 -0.98 -10.78
N ARG A 42 16.65 0.07 -10.87
CA ARG A 42 17.01 1.41 -10.38
C ARG A 42 16.76 1.56 -8.88
N TYR A 43 17.75 2.08 -8.15
CA TYR A 43 17.67 2.29 -6.70
C TYR A 43 16.49 3.19 -6.30
N CYS A 44 16.15 4.19 -7.10
CA CYS A 44 15.07 5.13 -6.79
C CYS A 44 13.71 4.43 -6.79
N CYS A 45 13.48 3.49 -7.71
CA CYS A 45 12.27 2.71 -7.79
C CYS A 45 12.28 1.60 -6.68
N ARG A 46 13.45 1.04 -6.31
CA ARG A 46 13.59 0.13 -5.15
C ARG A 46 13.24 0.78 -3.82
N ARG A 47 13.69 2.03 -3.59
CA ARG A 47 13.41 2.81 -2.37
C ARG A 47 11.92 2.86 -2.09
N MET A 48 11.11 3.07 -3.11
CA MET A 48 9.65 3.16 -2.96
C MET A 48 9.08 1.89 -2.33
N LEU A 49 9.48 0.71 -2.77
CA LEU A 49 8.97 -0.55 -2.20
C LEU A 49 9.50 -0.81 -0.78
N LEU A 50 10.79 -0.52 -0.55
CA LEU A 50 11.43 -0.76 0.75
C LEU A 50 10.88 0.14 1.87
N THR A 51 10.55 1.39 1.57
CA THR A 51 10.13 2.37 2.60
C THR A 51 8.62 2.56 2.69
N THR A 52 7.84 1.92 1.81
CA THR A 52 6.38 2.10 1.83
C THR A 52 5.75 1.36 3.00
N VAL A 53 4.93 2.08 3.77
CA VAL A 53 4.09 1.53 4.83
C VAL A 53 2.62 1.81 4.51
N GLU A 54 1.81 0.76 4.46
CA GLU A 54 0.37 0.87 4.24
C GLU A 54 -0.37 1.23 5.52
N THR A 55 -0.46 2.52 5.85
CA THR A 55 -1.25 2.97 7.02
C THR A 55 -2.76 2.98 6.78
N ILE A 56 -3.23 2.62 5.57
CA ILE A 56 -4.66 2.71 5.22
C ILE A 56 -5.51 1.76 6.07
N ARG A 57 -4.96 0.59 6.42
CA ARG A 57 -5.65 -0.40 7.26
C ARG A 57 -5.96 0.11 8.66
N GLN A 58 -5.18 1.05 9.16
CA GLN A 58 -5.42 1.67 10.47
C GLN A 58 -6.51 2.74 10.41
N VAL A 59 -6.70 3.37 9.26
CA VAL A 59 -7.60 4.52 9.08
C VAL A 59 -9.02 4.09 8.71
N ILE A 60 -9.18 3.00 7.95
CA ILE A 60 -10.49 2.49 7.49
C ILE A 60 -11.52 2.32 8.63
N PRO A 61 -11.20 1.69 9.77
CA PRO A 61 -12.18 1.44 10.83
C PRO A 61 -12.79 2.73 11.41
N PHE A 62 -12.01 3.83 11.43
CA PHE A 62 -12.50 5.12 11.90
C PHE A 62 -13.56 5.70 10.97
N TYR A 63 -13.33 5.64 9.65
CA TYR A 63 -14.30 6.12 8.67
C TYR A 63 -15.57 5.25 8.66
N GLU A 64 -15.43 3.94 8.80
CA GLU A 64 -16.57 3.02 8.91
C GLU A 64 -17.43 3.33 10.15
N ALA A 65 -16.81 3.58 11.31
CA ALA A 65 -17.52 3.95 12.53
C ALA A 65 -18.25 5.29 12.40
N ILE A 66 -17.62 6.30 11.81
CA ILE A 66 -18.26 7.60 11.56
C ILE A 66 -19.46 7.45 10.62
N GLN A 67 -19.32 6.63 9.57
CA GLN A 67 -20.39 6.43 8.58
C GLN A 67 -21.59 5.67 9.16
N LYS A 68 -21.35 4.65 10.01
CA LYS A 68 -22.43 3.97 10.75
C LYS A 68 -23.20 4.94 11.65
N ARG A 69 -22.49 5.75 12.44
CA ARG A 69 -23.11 6.75 13.30
C ARG A 69 -23.94 7.77 12.51
N LYS A 70 -23.47 8.17 11.34
CA LYS A 70 -24.23 9.07 10.46
C LYS A 70 -25.55 8.44 9.99
N GLN A 71 -25.53 7.15 9.66
CA GLN A 71 -26.73 6.41 9.24
C GLN A 71 -27.72 6.25 10.40
N GLU A 72 -27.24 5.92 11.59
CA GLU A 72 -28.06 5.82 12.82
C GLU A 72 -28.78 7.15 13.11
N VAL A 73 -28.04 8.26 13.17
CA VAL A 73 -28.62 9.60 13.39
C VAL A 73 -29.63 9.97 12.31
N GLN A 74 -29.35 9.63 11.05
CA GLN A 74 -30.26 9.91 9.95
C GLN A 74 -31.57 9.09 10.08
N SER A 75 -31.49 7.84 10.52
CA SER A 75 -32.69 7.02 10.77
C SER A 75 -33.50 7.47 11.99
N GLU A 76 -32.90 8.17 12.95
CA GLU A 76 -33.60 8.76 14.09
C GLU A 76 -34.31 10.08 13.74
N LEU A 77 -33.86 10.75 12.67
CA LEU A 77 -34.40 12.03 12.21
C LEU A 77 -35.54 11.87 11.19
N GLU A 78 -35.68 10.68 10.59
CA GLU A 78 -36.78 10.26 9.72
C GLU A 78 -37.93 9.64 10.53
#